data_AF-A0A7X9WSD9-F1
#
_entry.id   AF-A0A7X9WSD9-F1
#
_cell.length_a   1.000
_cell.length_b   1.000
_cell.length_c   1.000
_cell.angle_alpha   90.00
_cell.angle_beta   90.00
_cell.angle_gamma   90.00
#
_symmetry.space_group_name_H-M   'P 1'
#
loop_
_entity.id
_entity.type
_entity.pdbx_description
1 polymer ?
#
loop_
_entity_poly.entity_id
_entity_poly.type
_entity_poly.pdbx_seq_one_letter_code
_entity_poly.pdbx_strand_id
1 'polypeptide(L)'
;MATLLHEYWENDDGAEFAVVRERNDELRPVLTPNARLVFSVLATSWHEAMQLQYDRLDYGTYDAVGLENYIYTDDEAVQQQEYLKHRNDS
;
A
#
# COMPACT_ATOMS: atom_id res chain seq x y z
N MET A 1 -10.84 8.13 -11.94
CA MET A 1 -9.60 8.48 -11.23
C MET A 1 -8.82 7.21 -11.05
N ALA A 2 -7.52 7.22 -11.29
CA ALA A 2 -6.65 6.08 -11.04
C ALA A 2 -6.82 5.59 -9.60
N THR A 3 -6.76 4.27 -9.40
CA THR A 3 -6.84 3.66 -8.09
C THR A 3 -5.72 2.66 -7.96
N LEU A 4 -4.95 2.74 -6.88
CA LEU A 4 -3.87 1.82 -6.59
C LEU A 4 -4.23 0.93 -5.40
N LEU A 5 -3.77 -0.32 -5.47
CA LEU A 5 -3.80 -1.30 -4.39
C LEU A 5 -2.68 -0.99 -3.40
N HIS A 6 -3.06 -0.93 -2.13
CA HIS A 6 -2.15 -0.85 -0.98
C HIS A 6 -2.36 -2.07 -0.11
N GLU A 7 -1.29 -2.52 0.54
CA GLU A 7 -1.33 -3.68 1.42
C GLU A 7 -0.69 -3.33 2.76
N TYR A 8 -1.32 -3.82 3.83
CA TYR A 8 -0.80 -3.80 5.18
C TYR A 8 -0.31 -5.20 5.55
N TRP A 9 0.98 -5.28 5.85
CA TRP A 9 1.67 -6.50 6.24
C TRP A 9 2.20 -6.34 7.66
N GLU A 10 2.08 -7.35 8.49
CA GLU A 10 2.55 -7.30 9.88
C GLU A 10 3.27 -8.58 10.29
N ASN A 11 4.22 -8.45 11.21
CA ASN A 11 4.81 -9.55 11.99
C ASN A 11 4.81 -9.17 13.48
N ASP A 12 5.47 -9.97 14.31
CA ASP A 12 5.54 -9.72 15.76
C ASP A 12 6.37 -8.46 16.13
N ASP A 13 7.22 -7.98 15.22
CA ASP A 13 8.17 -6.88 15.44
C ASP A 13 7.69 -5.53 14.87
N GLY A 14 6.69 -5.53 13.98
CA GLY A 14 6.20 -4.32 13.33
C GLY A 14 5.31 -4.58 12.13
N ALA A 15 5.04 -3.50 11.39
CA ALA A 15 4.19 -3.54 10.21
C ALA A 15 4.65 -2.59 9.11
N GLU A 16 4.26 -2.92 7.88
CA GLU A 16 4.53 -2.17 6.67
C GLU A 16 3.21 -1.89 5.94
N PHE A 17 3.03 -0.64 5.51
CA PHE A 17 1.92 -0.24 4.66
C PHE A 17 2.43 0.51 3.45
N ALA A 18 2.18 -0.03 2.27
CA ALA A 18 2.69 0.54 1.03
C ALA A 18 1.79 0.23 -0.16
N VAL A 19 1.96 1.03 -1.22
CA VAL A 19 1.42 0.72 -2.54
C VAL A 19 2.05 -0.59 -3.06
N VAL A 20 1.28 -1.47 -3.69
CA VAL A 20 1.82 -2.70 -4.27
C VAL A 20 2.63 -2.37 -5.52
N ARG A 21 3.93 -2.62 -5.48
CA ARG A 21 4.91 -2.41 -6.57
C ARG A 21 6.02 -3.44 -6.42
N GLU A 22 6.65 -3.80 -7.54
CA GLU A 22 7.77 -4.77 -7.58
C GLU A 22 8.82 -4.49 -6.51
N ARG A 23 9.36 -3.27 -6.49
CA ARG A 23 10.36 -2.87 -5.49
C ARG A 23 9.91 -3.02 -4.04
N ASN A 24 8.63 -2.79 -3.74
CA ASN A 24 8.13 -2.92 -2.37
C ASN A 24 8.01 -4.40 -1.97
N ASP A 25 7.54 -5.25 -2.90
CA ASP A 25 7.50 -6.69 -2.70
C ASP A 25 8.90 -7.32 -2.58
N GLU A 26 9.89 -6.84 -3.32
CA GLU A 26 11.29 -7.26 -3.20
C GLU A 26 11.91 -6.87 -1.85
N LEU A 27 11.58 -5.69 -1.33
CA LEU A 27 12.14 -5.18 -0.08
C LEU A 27 11.44 -5.75 1.16
N ARG A 28 10.17 -6.12 1.08
CA ARG A 28 9.37 -6.59 2.22
C ARG A 28 10.01 -7.75 2.99
N PRO A 29 10.52 -8.83 2.37
CA PRO A 29 11.15 -9.92 3.10
C PRO A 29 12.41 -9.51 3.88
N VAL A 30 13.04 -8.39 3.48
CA VAL A 30 14.24 -7.83 4.14
C VAL A 30 13.86 -6.87 5.25
N LEU A 31 12.86 -6.00 5.02
CA LEU A 31 12.46 -4.95 5.96
C LEU A 31 11.53 -5.48 7.06
N THR A 32 10.62 -6.38 6.69
CA THR A 32 9.58 -6.93 7.57
C THR A 32 9.53 -8.45 7.39
N PRO A 33 10.58 -9.17 7.83
CA PRO A 33 10.70 -10.61 7.61
C PRO A 33 9.55 -11.38 8.28
N ASN A 34 9.08 -12.45 7.66
CA ASN A 34 7.93 -13.25 8.12
C ASN A 34 6.61 -12.49 8.24
N ALA A 35 6.50 -11.28 7.67
CA ALA A 35 5.25 -10.56 7.67
C ALA A 35 4.17 -11.31 6.89
N ARG A 36 2.96 -11.26 7.41
CA ARG A 36 1.75 -11.78 6.78
C ARG A 36 0.86 -10.64 6.32
N LEU A 37 0.18 -10.84 5.20
CA LEU A 37 -0.82 -9.88 4.75
C LEU A 37 -2.00 -9.86 5.73
N VAL A 38 -2.37 -8.68 6.21
CA VAL A 38 -3.51 -8.49 7.12
C VAL A 38 -4.72 -7.99 6.36
N PHE A 39 -4.53 -6.92 5.58
CA PHE A 39 -5.58 -6.35 4.74
C PHE A 39 -5.00 -5.58 3.55
N SER A 40 -5.88 -5.33 2.58
CA SER A 40 -5.59 -4.50 1.43
C SER A 40 -6.67 -3.44 1.26
N VAL A 41 -6.30 -2.30 0.69
CA VAL A 41 -7.23 -1.20 0.36
C VAL A 41 -6.94 -0.68 -1.05
N LEU A 42 -7.98 -0.12 -1.67
CA LEU A 42 -7.89 0.57 -2.94
C LEU A 42 -8.08 2.07 -2.67
N ALA A 43 -7.17 2.90 -3.16
CA ALA A 43 -7.19 4.35 -2.93
C ALA A 43 -6.78 5.12 -4.18
N THR A 44 -7.29 6.34 -4.31
CA THR A 44 -6.98 7.28 -5.39
C THR A 44 -5.85 8.24 -5.05
N SER A 45 -5.41 8.25 -3.79
CA SER A 45 -4.30 9.08 -3.30
C SER A 45 -3.59 8.46 -2.11
N TRP A 46 -2.38 8.93 -1.80
CA TRP A 46 -1.66 8.51 -0.60
C TRP A 46 -2.41 8.87 0.68
N HIS A 47 -2.98 10.08 0.72
CA HIS A 47 -3.77 10.53 1.86
C HIS A 47 -4.97 9.60 2.10
N GLU A 48 -5.73 9.28 1.06
CA GLU A 48 -6.86 8.36 1.16
C GLU A 48 -6.42 6.97 1.62
N ALA A 49 -5.30 6.43 1.09
CA ALA A 49 -4.77 5.15 1.52
C ALA A 49 -4.42 5.14 3.02
N MET A 50 -3.77 6.20 3.51
CA MET A 50 -3.42 6.33 4.93
C MET A 50 -4.65 6.51 5.82
N GLN A 51 -5.65 7.28 5.40
CA GLN A 51 -6.90 7.40 6.14
C GLN A 51 -7.61 6.04 6.23
N LEU A 52 -7.70 5.30 5.12
CA LEU A 52 -8.30 3.95 5.12
C LEU A 52 -7.51 2.98 6.03
N GLN A 53 -6.19 3.10 6.09
CA GLN A 53 -5.37 2.33 7.03
C GLN A 53 -5.70 2.69 8.49
N TYR A 54 -5.77 3.98 8.81
CA TYR A 54 -6.11 4.47 10.15
C TYR A 54 -7.50 4.00 10.58
N ASP A 55 -8.48 4.03 9.68
CA ASP A 55 -9.83 3.55 9.93
C ASP A 55 -9.85 2.04 10.25
N ARG A 56 -9.01 1.25 9.57
CA ARG A 56 -8.89 -0.21 9.82
C ARG A 56 -8.21 -0.53 11.14
N LEU A 57 -7.30 0.33 11.59
CA LEU A 57 -6.52 0.15 12.82
C LEU A 57 -7.11 0.92 14.01
N ASP A 58 -8.22 1.64 13.81
CA ASP A 58 -8.87 2.48 14.81
C ASP A 58 -7.94 3.58 15.39
N TYR A 59 -7.11 4.17 14.53
CA TYR A 59 -6.16 5.23 14.90
C TYR A 59 -6.76 6.64 14.81
N GLY A 60 -8.01 6.77 14.39
CA GLY A 60 -8.71 8.04 14.21
C GLY A 60 -8.39 8.72 12.88
N THR A 61 -8.31 10.05 12.89
CA THR A 61 -8.04 10.83 11.67
C THR A 61 -6.55 10.88 11.37
N TYR A 62 -6.20 10.55 10.13
CA TYR A 62 -4.84 10.72 9.65
C TYR A 62 -4.57 12.21 9.38
N ASP A 63 -3.64 12.80 10.13
CA ASP A 63 -3.17 14.17 9.91
C ASP A 63 -1.91 14.12 9.03
N ALA A 64 -2.10 14.35 7.73
CA ALA A 64 -1.04 14.23 6.76
C ALA A 64 -0.09 15.43 6.85
N VAL A 65 1.23 15.18 6.89
CA VAL A 65 2.24 16.24 6.78
C VAL A 65 2.91 16.15 5.41
N GLY A 66 2.53 17.03 4.47
CA GLY A 66 3.25 17.26 3.20
C GLY A 66 2.87 16.39 1.99
N LEU A 67 2.33 15.19 2.18
CA LEU A 67 1.84 14.31 1.07
C LEU A 67 0.32 14.32 0.91
N GLU A 68 -0.33 15.34 1.47
CA GLU A 68 -1.79 15.45 1.58
C GLU A 68 -2.51 15.42 0.21
N ASN A 69 -1.80 15.79 -0.85
CA ASN A 69 -2.37 16.01 -2.18
C ASN A 69 -1.80 15.10 -3.28
N TYR A 70 -1.06 14.04 -2.94
CA TYR A 70 -0.56 13.12 -3.97
C TYR A 70 -1.67 12.22 -4.50
N ILE A 71 -2.30 12.65 -5.60
CA ILE A 71 -3.27 11.89 -6.36
C ILE A 71 -2.53 10.97 -7.34
N TYR A 72 -2.96 9.72 -7.40
CA TYR A 72 -2.37 8.75 -8.32
C TYR A 72 -2.74 9.04 -9.78
N THR A 73 -1.78 8.76 -10.65
CA THR A 73 -1.92 8.92 -12.10
C THR A 73 -2.38 7.61 -12.76
N ASP A 74 -2.99 7.72 -13.94
CA ASP A 74 -3.40 6.55 -14.72
C ASP A 74 -2.17 5.69 -15.13
N ASP A 75 -1.02 6.33 -15.39
CA ASP A 75 0.24 5.64 -15.69
C ASP A 75 0.71 4.76 -14.52
N GLU A 76 0.60 5.25 -13.28
CA GLU A 76 0.91 4.45 -12.10
C GLU A 76 -0.06 3.27 -11.94
N ALA A 77 -1.33 3.46 -12.27
CA ALA A 77 -2.31 2.38 -12.24
C ALA A 77 -1.99 1.32 -13.31
N VAL A 78 -1.62 1.72 -14.52
CA VAL A 78 -1.18 0.80 -15.57
C VAL A 78 0.05 0.02 -15.11
N GLN A 79 1.08 0.68 -14.58
CA GLN A 79 2.30 0.03 -14.08
C GLN A 79 1.98 -1.00 -12.97
N GLN A 80 1.11 -0.64 -12.02
CA GLN A 80 0.71 -1.58 -10.97
C GLN A 80 -0.07 -2.76 -11.55
N GLN A 81 -0.98 -2.54 -12.50
CA GLN A 81 -1.74 -3.60 -13.14
C GLN A 81 -0.84 -4.56 -13.94
N GLU A 82 0.19 -4.04 -14.61
CA GLU A 82 1.19 -4.86 -15.29
C GLU A 82 1.96 -5.72 -14.30
N TYR A 83 2.42 -5.14 -13.19
CA TYR A 83 3.09 -5.89 -12.13
C TYR A 83 2.20 -6.98 -11.53
N LEU A 84 0.94 -6.66 -11.21
CA LEU A 84 -0.01 -7.60 -10.60
C LEU A 84 -0.31 -8.82 -11.48
N LYS A 85 -0.25 -8.67 -12.81
CA LYS A 85 -0.39 -9.82 -13.73
C LYS A 85 0.72 -10.85 -13.50
N HIS A 86 1.96 -10.40 -13.32
CA HIS A 86 3.10 -11.30 -13.14
C HIS A 86 3.28 -11.78 -11.70
N ARG A 87 2.85 -10.97 -10.71
CA ARG A 87 2.92 -11.31 -9.27
C ARG A 87 2.16 -12.58 -8.91
N ASN A 88 1.00 -12.82 -9.54
CA ASN A 88 0.13 -13.96 -9.23
C ASN A 88 0.50 -15.24 -10.02
N ASP A 89 1.40 -15.13 -11.00
CA ASP A 89 1.86 -16.25 -11.84
C ASP A 89 3.13 -16.92 -11.27
N SER A 90 3.67 -16.41 -10.15
CA SER A 90 4.87 -16.90 -9.45
C SER A 90 4.52 -17.65 -8.18
#